data_AF-A0A382H2B3-F1
#
_entry.id   AF-A0A382H2B3-F1
#
_cell.length_a   1.000
_cell.length_b   1.000
_cell.length_c   1.000
_cell.angle_alpha   90.00
_cell.angle_beta   90.00
_cell.angle_gamma   90.00
#
_symmetry.space_group_name_H-M   'P 1'
#
loop_
_entity.id
_entity.type
_entity.pdbx_description
1 polymer ?
#
loop_
_entity_poly.entity_id
_entity_poly.type
_entity_poly.pdbx_seq_one_letter_code
_entity_poly.pdbx_strand_id
1 'polypeptide(L)'
;MFCYRPAVSGGISIVSSALAIHNQIAAQHPHYMPIYYKGFPYHRRDEQALDAEPVTPHAVPIFSTFKGNTSVFYVREILQNAADECGVPLTEKEVAALDCFDNCARANAFKFRLEQGDALFMNNRTTLHARTKFKNGADEARKRHLMRLWLDVPGMRPNVAEIQLYENEGGRSGIDPQKGRVRAAAHYRKMPNGSA
;
A
#
# COMPACT_ATOMS: atom_id res chain seq x y z
N MET A 1 12.04 3.19 7.72
CA MET A 1 11.88 2.17 8.79
C MET A 1 13.25 1.89 9.37
N PHE A 2 13.41 1.97 10.69
CA PHE A 2 14.64 1.68 11.41
C PHE A 2 14.50 0.37 12.20
N CYS A 3 15.48 -0.51 12.10
CA CYS A 3 15.47 -1.79 12.79
C CYS A 3 16.16 -1.69 14.15
N TYR A 4 15.36 -1.58 15.20
CA TYR A 4 15.87 -1.67 16.57
C TYR A 4 16.13 -3.13 16.95
N ARG A 5 15.26 -4.05 16.52
CA ARG A 5 15.39 -5.48 16.78
C ARG A 5 14.76 -6.31 15.66
N PRO A 6 15.51 -7.20 15.00
CA PRO A 6 14.93 -8.06 13.97
C PRO A 6 14.07 -9.16 14.59
N ALA A 7 13.32 -9.88 13.74
CA ALA A 7 12.60 -11.08 14.18
C ALA A 7 13.57 -12.22 14.48
N VAL A 8 13.18 -13.14 15.37
CA VAL A 8 13.94 -14.37 15.64
C VAL A 8 14.09 -15.21 14.37
N SER A 9 13.03 -15.34 13.58
CA SER A 9 13.08 -15.96 12.25
C SER A 9 12.06 -15.34 11.31
N GLY A 10 12.34 -15.44 10.01
CA GLY A 10 11.55 -14.80 8.95
C GLY A 10 11.62 -13.27 9.03
N GLY A 11 10.50 -12.61 8.69
CA GLY A 11 10.40 -11.14 8.76
C GLY A 11 11.23 -10.43 7.70
N ILE A 12 11.50 -11.14 6.62
CA ILE A 12 12.26 -10.68 5.45
C ILE A 12 11.48 -9.54 4.82
N SER A 13 12.15 -8.40 4.64
CA SER A 13 11.63 -7.25 3.91
C SER A 13 11.62 -7.59 2.43
N ILE A 14 10.54 -7.20 1.76
CA ILE A 14 10.38 -7.35 0.32
C ILE A 14 10.08 -5.99 -0.25
N VAL A 15 10.78 -5.61 -1.31
CA VAL A 15 10.50 -4.40 -2.09
C VAL A 15 10.42 -4.73 -3.57
N SER A 16 9.54 -4.05 -4.30
CA SER A 16 9.46 -4.18 -5.75
C SER A 16 9.34 -2.78 -6.39
N SER A 17 10.07 -2.55 -7.48
CA SER A 17 9.97 -1.31 -8.24
C SER A 17 8.62 -1.25 -8.97
N ALA A 18 7.80 -0.28 -8.63
CA ALA A 18 6.51 -0.09 -9.29
C ALA A 18 6.65 0.34 -10.75
N LEU A 19 7.75 1.01 -11.09
CA LEU A 19 8.04 1.41 -12.47
C LEU A 19 8.46 0.22 -13.33
N ALA A 20 9.22 -0.73 -12.76
CA ALA A 20 9.53 -1.97 -13.46
C ALA A 20 8.28 -2.80 -13.74
N ILE A 21 7.39 -2.91 -12.73
CA ILE A 21 6.08 -3.56 -12.85
C ILE A 21 5.24 -2.89 -13.94
N HIS A 22 5.12 -1.55 -13.90
CA HIS A 22 4.41 -0.76 -14.91
C HIS A 22 4.91 -1.08 -16.32
N ASN A 23 6.22 -0.99 -16.54
CA ASN A 23 6.82 -1.19 -17.87
C ASN A 23 6.64 -2.63 -18.36
N GLN A 24 6.80 -3.61 -17.48
CA GLN A 24 6.60 -5.01 -17.81
C GLN A 24 5.15 -5.28 -18.23
N ILE A 25 4.17 -4.78 -17.47
CA ILE A 25 2.76 -4.98 -17.80
C ILE A 25 2.38 -4.21 -19.07
N ALA A 26 2.87 -2.98 -19.25
CA ALA A 26 2.62 -2.23 -20.46
C ALA A 26 3.17 -2.93 -21.72
N ALA A 27 4.32 -3.63 -21.60
CA ALA A 27 4.90 -4.37 -22.71
C ALA A 27 4.22 -5.73 -22.96
N GLN A 28 3.88 -6.47 -21.91
CA GLN A 28 3.43 -7.87 -22.02
C GLN A 28 1.91 -8.02 -21.98
N HIS A 29 1.21 -7.15 -21.26
CA HIS A 29 -0.24 -7.17 -21.09
C HIS A 29 -0.86 -5.76 -21.20
N PRO A 30 -0.64 -5.02 -22.32
CA PRO A 30 -1.08 -3.63 -22.46
C PRO A 30 -2.59 -3.44 -22.29
N HIS A 31 -3.39 -4.47 -22.57
CA HIS A 31 -4.85 -4.45 -22.43
C HIS A 31 -5.34 -4.32 -20.99
N TYR A 32 -4.49 -4.56 -19.98
CA TYR A 32 -4.81 -4.30 -18.57
C TYR A 32 -4.49 -2.87 -18.13
N MET A 33 -3.66 -2.13 -18.86
CA MET A 33 -3.25 -0.77 -18.48
C MET A 33 -4.42 0.18 -18.25
N PRO A 34 -5.49 0.20 -19.09
CA PRO A 34 -6.64 1.07 -18.84
C PRO A 34 -7.31 0.82 -17.48
N ILE A 35 -7.30 -0.43 -16.98
CA ILE A 35 -7.89 -0.77 -15.67
C ILE A 35 -7.08 -0.11 -14.54
N TYR A 36 -5.75 -0.19 -14.60
CA TYR A 36 -4.90 0.37 -13.54
C TYR A 36 -4.93 1.90 -13.51
N TYR A 37 -5.07 2.56 -14.68
CA TYR A 37 -5.20 4.01 -14.77
C TYR A 37 -6.61 4.51 -14.44
N LYS A 38 -7.65 3.70 -14.69
CA LYS A 38 -9.01 3.99 -14.21
C LYS A 38 -9.10 3.88 -12.69
N GLY A 39 -8.50 2.83 -12.12
CA GLY A 39 -8.53 2.60 -10.68
C GLY A 39 -9.85 2.05 -10.15
N PHE A 40 -9.98 2.09 -8.83
CA PHE A 40 -11.08 1.48 -8.07
C PHE A 40 -11.40 2.30 -6.83
N PRO A 41 -12.64 2.25 -6.29
CA PRO A 41 -12.92 2.82 -4.98
C PRO A 41 -11.97 2.26 -3.91
N TYR A 42 -11.61 3.08 -2.93
CA TYR A 42 -10.69 2.73 -1.87
C TYR A 42 -11.38 2.77 -0.52
N HIS A 43 -11.21 1.69 0.26
CA HIS A 43 -11.70 1.61 1.62
C HIS A 43 -10.72 2.27 2.60
N ARG A 44 -11.17 3.30 3.32
CA ARG A 44 -10.38 4.15 4.22
C ARG A 44 -10.08 3.51 5.58
N ARG A 45 -10.70 2.38 5.92
CA ARG A 45 -10.35 1.52 7.10
C ARG A 45 -10.33 2.27 8.43
N ASP A 46 -11.34 3.09 8.69
CA ASP A 46 -11.44 3.93 9.89
C ASP A 46 -10.36 5.02 10.01
N GLU A 47 -9.56 5.21 8.95
CA GLU A 47 -8.59 6.30 8.80
C GLU A 47 -9.20 7.51 8.06
N GLN A 48 -10.53 7.59 7.93
CA GLN A 48 -11.24 8.73 7.36
C GLN A 48 -11.60 9.81 8.39
N ALA A 49 -11.89 11.03 7.92
CA ALA A 49 -12.47 12.09 8.73
C ALA A 49 -13.84 11.68 9.32
N LEU A 50 -14.30 12.34 10.39
CA LEU A 50 -15.53 11.96 11.11
C LEU A 50 -16.79 12.04 10.22
N ASP A 51 -16.78 12.93 9.24
CA ASP A 51 -17.85 13.20 8.28
C ASP A 51 -17.63 12.51 6.92
N ALA A 52 -16.56 11.74 6.78
CA ALA A 52 -16.24 11.06 5.53
C ALA A 52 -16.73 9.61 5.54
N GLU A 53 -17.18 9.16 4.36
CA GLU A 53 -17.60 7.76 4.16
C GLU A 53 -16.42 6.78 4.28
N PRO A 54 -16.66 5.52 4.66
CA PRO A 54 -15.63 4.48 4.71
C PRO A 54 -14.99 4.19 3.34
N VAL A 55 -15.71 4.43 2.23
CA VAL A 55 -15.20 4.21 0.87
C VAL A 55 -15.15 5.52 0.09
N THR A 56 -14.14 5.68 -0.78
CA THR A 56 -14.04 6.87 -1.64
C THR A 56 -15.21 6.94 -2.64
N PRO A 57 -15.80 8.13 -2.87
CA PRO A 57 -16.86 8.28 -3.87
C PRO A 57 -16.33 8.28 -5.32
N HIS A 58 -15.00 8.23 -5.49
CA HIS A 58 -14.30 8.20 -6.76
C HIS A 58 -13.35 7.00 -6.82
N ALA A 59 -12.93 6.65 -8.03
CA ALA A 59 -11.91 5.65 -8.26
C ALA A 59 -10.51 6.22 -7.96
N VAL A 60 -9.71 5.44 -7.25
CA VAL A 60 -8.30 5.72 -6.93
C VAL A 60 -7.44 4.93 -7.91
N PRO A 61 -6.64 5.60 -8.77
CA PRO A 61 -5.83 4.93 -9.79
C PRO A 61 -4.70 4.12 -9.16
N ILE A 62 -4.47 2.90 -9.66
CA ILE A 62 -3.33 2.06 -9.28
C ILE A 62 -2.05 2.64 -9.85
N PHE A 63 -2.07 3.06 -11.11
CA PHE A 63 -1.02 3.86 -11.73
C PHE A 63 -1.56 5.23 -12.11
N SER A 64 -0.79 6.28 -11.84
CA SER A 64 -1.10 7.63 -12.30
C SER A 64 0.16 8.28 -12.85
N THR A 65 0.01 9.16 -13.84
CA THR A 65 1.12 9.95 -14.38
C THR A 65 0.79 11.43 -14.26
N PHE A 66 1.62 12.18 -13.55
CA PHE A 66 1.43 13.61 -13.34
C PHE A 66 2.74 14.36 -13.46
N LYS A 67 2.77 15.42 -14.28
CA LYS A 67 4.00 16.21 -14.57
C LYS A 67 5.20 15.31 -14.90
N GLY A 68 5.01 14.33 -15.80
CA GLY A 68 6.04 13.37 -16.22
C GLY A 68 6.42 12.29 -15.20
N ASN A 69 5.74 12.23 -14.05
CA ASN A 69 6.04 11.29 -12.97
C ASN A 69 4.96 10.21 -12.86
N THR A 70 5.32 8.96 -13.12
CA THR A 70 4.45 7.80 -12.83
C THR A 70 4.52 7.43 -11.35
N SER A 71 3.36 7.21 -10.73
CA SER A 71 3.22 6.83 -9.32
C SER A 71 2.34 5.60 -9.19
N VAL A 72 2.56 4.84 -8.11
CA VAL A 72 1.72 3.69 -7.73
C VAL A 72 0.90 3.98 -6.48
N PHE A 73 -0.29 3.42 -6.42
CA PHE A 73 -1.11 3.36 -5.23
C PHE A 73 -1.88 2.04 -5.18
N TYR A 74 -1.34 1.05 -4.46
CA TYR A 74 -1.86 -0.32 -4.54
C TYR A 74 -1.82 -1.06 -3.21
N VAL A 75 -2.98 -1.55 -2.79
CA VAL A 75 -3.14 -2.56 -1.74
C VAL A 75 -4.33 -3.43 -2.11
N ARG A 76 -4.08 -4.67 -2.55
CA ARG A 76 -5.11 -5.62 -3.04
C ARG A 76 -6.31 -5.75 -2.10
N GLU A 77 -6.04 -5.91 -0.81
CA GLU A 77 -7.08 -6.12 0.20
C GLU A 77 -7.99 -4.90 0.38
N ILE A 78 -7.46 -3.68 0.28
CA ILE A 78 -8.27 -2.47 0.46
C ILE A 78 -9.28 -2.31 -0.67
N LEU A 79 -8.85 -2.67 -1.87
CA LEU A 79 -9.64 -2.64 -3.08
C LEU A 79 -10.76 -3.70 -3.02
N GLN A 80 -10.44 -4.90 -2.52
CA GLN A 80 -11.44 -5.93 -2.26
C GLN A 80 -12.44 -5.50 -1.18
N ASN A 81 -11.97 -4.93 -0.06
CA ASN A 81 -12.84 -4.46 1.01
C ASN A 81 -13.78 -3.35 0.51
N ALA A 82 -13.33 -2.47 -0.39
CA ALA A 82 -14.20 -1.46 -1.00
C ALA A 82 -15.28 -2.09 -1.88
N ALA A 83 -14.92 -3.09 -2.70
CA ALA A 83 -15.88 -3.84 -3.52
C ALA A 83 -16.94 -4.53 -2.66
N ASP A 84 -16.51 -5.18 -1.57
CA ASP A 84 -17.40 -5.86 -0.62
C ASP A 84 -18.33 -4.88 0.10
N GLU A 85 -17.79 -3.76 0.61
CA GLU A 85 -18.56 -2.72 1.31
C GLU A 85 -19.59 -2.05 0.40
N CYS A 86 -19.25 -1.83 -0.87
CA CYS A 86 -20.18 -1.28 -1.86
C CYS A 86 -21.16 -2.32 -2.44
N GLY A 87 -20.97 -3.61 -2.18
CA GLY A 87 -21.75 -4.69 -2.81
C GLY A 87 -21.55 -4.78 -4.34
N VAL A 88 -20.42 -4.28 -4.84
CA VAL A 88 -20.08 -4.26 -6.28
C VAL A 88 -18.87 -5.17 -6.50
N PRO A 89 -19.07 -6.44 -6.88
CA PRO A 89 -17.97 -7.36 -7.07
C PRO A 89 -17.07 -6.94 -8.24
N LEU A 90 -15.78 -7.22 -8.12
CA LEU A 90 -14.83 -7.05 -9.21
C LEU A 90 -15.18 -7.98 -10.38
N THR A 91 -15.11 -7.46 -11.59
CA THR A 91 -15.29 -8.28 -12.80
C THR A 91 -14.15 -9.28 -12.95
N GLU A 92 -14.38 -10.38 -13.68
CA GLU A 92 -13.34 -11.38 -13.95
C GLU A 92 -12.09 -10.75 -14.60
N LYS A 93 -12.29 -9.77 -15.48
CA LYS A 93 -11.20 -9.04 -16.14
C LYS A 93 -10.40 -8.18 -15.15
N GLU A 94 -11.06 -7.52 -14.21
CA GLU A 94 -10.40 -6.76 -13.16
C GLU A 94 -9.62 -7.67 -12.21
N VAL A 95 -10.20 -8.80 -11.79
CA VAL A 95 -9.50 -9.81 -10.99
C VAL A 95 -8.25 -10.32 -11.72
N ALA A 96 -8.36 -10.69 -12.99
CA ALA A 96 -7.22 -11.13 -13.79
C ALA A 96 -6.14 -10.05 -13.95
N ALA A 97 -6.53 -8.78 -14.10
CA ALA A 97 -5.59 -7.66 -14.13
C ALA A 97 -4.86 -7.50 -12.79
N LEU A 98 -5.57 -7.58 -11.66
CA LEU A 98 -4.94 -7.48 -10.34
C LEU A 98 -4.01 -8.67 -10.07
N ASP A 99 -4.35 -9.87 -10.54
CA ASP A 99 -3.47 -11.05 -10.44
C ASP A 99 -2.21 -10.92 -11.30
N CYS A 100 -2.34 -10.38 -12.51
CA CYS A 100 -1.19 -10.03 -13.36
C CYS A 100 -0.25 -9.04 -12.66
N PHE A 101 -0.81 -8.03 -12.00
CA PHE A 101 -0.04 -7.06 -11.21
C PHE A 101 0.71 -7.74 -10.07
N ASP A 102 0.01 -8.56 -9.26
CA ASP A 102 0.61 -9.27 -8.14
C ASP A 102 1.74 -10.22 -8.58
N ASN A 103 1.55 -10.91 -9.71
CA ASN A 103 2.56 -11.78 -10.29
C ASN A 103 3.79 -10.99 -10.77
N CYS A 104 3.60 -9.87 -11.46
CA CYS A 104 4.70 -8.98 -11.83
C CYS A 104 5.42 -8.43 -10.59
N ALA A 105 4.69 -8.05 -9.54
CA ALA A 105 5.27 -7.57 -8.30
C ALA A 105 6.15 -8.61 -7.61
N ARG A 106 5.70 -9.89 -7.59
CA ARG A 106 6.48 -11.02 -7.07
C ARG A 106 7.71 -11.33 -7.94
N ALA A 107 7.57 -11.27 -9.26
CA ALA A 107 8.67 -11.51 -10.19
C ALA A 107 9.78 -10.45 -10.07
N ASN A 108 9.43 -9.21 -9.76
CA ASN A 108 10.35 -8.09 -9.58
C ASN A 108 10.77 -7.86 -8.11
N ALA A 109 10.50 -8.83 -7.22
CA ALA A 109 10.72 -8.67 -5.79
C ALA A 109 12.20 -8.83 -5.40
N PHE A 110 12.75 -7.80 -4.76
CA PHE A 110 14.01 -7.88 -4.04
C PHE A 110 13.76 -8.17 -2.56
N LYS A 111 14.43 -9.20 -2.04
CA LYS A 111 14.22 -9.69 -0.67
C LYS A 111 15.51 -9.53 0.12
N PHE A 112 15.39 -8.95 1.31
CA PHE A 112 16.53 -8.74 2.20
C PHE A 112 16.08 -8.73 3.65
N ARG A 113 17.02 -9.01 4.55
CA ARG A 113 16.79 -8.94 5.98
C ARG A 113 17.34 -7.61 6.48
N LEU A 114 16.54 -6.90 7.29
CA LEU A 114 17.02 -5.76 8.05
C LEU A 114 17.62 -6.27 9.36
N GLU A 115 18.88 -5.94 9.60
CA GLU A 115 19.58 -6.21 10.85
C GLU A 115 19.46 -5.02 11.82
N GLN A 116 19.83 -5.23 13.08
CA GLN A 116 19.79 -4.16 14.07
C GLN A 116 20.70 -2.99 13.65
N GLY A 117 20.16 -1.78 13.66
CA GLY A 117 20.83 -0.58 13.20
C GLY A 117 20.54 -0.20 11.75
N ASP A 118 20.00 -1.11 10.94
CA ASP A 118 19.66 -0.81 9.55
C ASP A 118 18.49 0.17 9.44
N ALA A 119 18.58 1.07 8.46
CA ALA A 119 17.51 1.97 8.08
C ALA A 119 17.13 1.78 6.61
N LEU A 120 15.84 1.57 6.35
CA LEU A 120 15.25 1.53 5.02
C LEU A 120 14.47 2.81 4.75
N PHE A 121 14.88 3.55 3.73
CA PHE A 121 14.14 4.65 3.14
C PHE A 121 13.58 4.21 1.79
N MET A 122 12.32 4.54 1.54
CA MET A 122 11.65 4.17 0.30
C MET A 122 10.60 5.22 -0.05
N ASN A 123 10.48 5.52 -1.34
CA ASN A 123 9.44 6.40 -1.83
C ASN A 123 8.16 5.57 -2.05
N ASN A 124 7.14 5.84 -1.23
CA ASN A 124 5.87 5.09 -1.24
C ASN A 124 5.08 5.24 -2.56
N ARG A 125 5.48 6.18 -3.44
CA ARG A 125 4.87 6.38 -4.76
C ARG A 125 5.56 5.59 -5.88
N THR A 126 6.71 4.97 -5.62
CA THR A 126 7.46 4.22 -6.65
C THR A 126 7.88 2.83 -6.21
N THR A 127 7.66 2.48 -4.95
CA THR A 127 8.13 1.22 -4.36
C THR A 127 7.00 0.53 -3.61
N LEU A 128 6.63 -0.65 -4.09
CA LEU A 128 5.81 -1.57 -3.31
C LEU A 128 6.67 -2.23 -2.23
N HIS A 129 6.06 -2.56 -1.11
CA HIS A 129 6.75 -3.21 -0.01
C HIS A 129 5.86 -4.23 0.68
N ALA A 130 6.48 -5.30 1.14
CA ALA A 130 5.83 -6.35 1.90
C ALA A 130 6.83 -6.95 2.90
N ARG A 131 6.37 -7.95 3.65
CA ARG A 131 7.20 -8.69 4.59
C ARG A 131 6.70 -10.11 4.70
N THR A 132 7.63 -11.07 4.75
CA THR A 132 7.27 -12.45 5.04
C THR A 132 6.71 -12.65 6.46
N LYS A 133 6.08 -13.81 6.67
CA LYS A 133 5.73 -14.30 8.01
C LYS A 133 6.99 -14.36 8.89
N PHE A 134 6.81 -14.16 10.19
CA PHE A 134 7.92 -14.11 11.13
C PHE A 134 7.51 -14.65 12.49
N LYS A 135 8.50 -15.06 13.28
CA LYS A 135 8.31 -15.44 14.67
C LYS A 135 8.97 -14.41 15.60
N ASN A 136 8.22 -14.01 16.60
CA ASN A 136 8.74 -13.24 17.73
C ASN A 136 9.43 -14.17 18.73
N GLY A 137 10.34 -13.62 19.54
CA GLY A 137 10.82 -14.32 20.73
C GLY A 137 9.75 -14.36 21.83
N ALA A 138 9.98 -15.18 22.85
CA ALA A 138 8.99 -15.47 23.89
C ALA A 138 8.60 -14.25 24.73
N ASP A 139 9.53 -13.31 24.95
CA ASP A 139 9.32 -12.14 25.80
C ASP A 139 9.39 -10.84 25.00
N GLU A 140 8.88 -9.74 25.56
CA GLU A 140 8.86 -8.41 24.93
C GLU A 140 10.23 -7.95 24.43
N ALA A 141 11.29 -8.25 25.19
CA ALA A 141 12.67 -7.92 24.86
C ALA A 141 13.19 -8.64 23.61
N ARG A 142 12.50 -9.70 23.14
CA ARG A 142 12.89 -10.53 22.00
C ARG A 142 11.91 -10.47 20.83
N LYS A 143 10.88 -9.63 20.90
CA LYS A 143 9.96 -9.38 19.77
C LYS A 143 10.65 -8.59 18.64
N ARG A 144 10.20 -8.74 17.40
CA ARG A 144 10.63 -7.85 16.32
C ARG A 144 10.17 -6.41 16.64
N HIS A 145 11.08 -5.45 16.62
CA HIS A 145 10.79 -4.05 16.89
C HIS A 145 11.40 -3.17 15.79
N LEU A 146 10.53 -2.62 14.94
CA LEU A 146 10.91 -1.59 13.97
C LEU A 146 10.26 -0.26 14.36
N MET A 147 11.00 0.82 14.18
CA MET A 147 10.46 2.17 14.25
C MET A 147 10.15 2.66 12.84
N ARG A 148 8.96 3.22 12.64
CA ARG A 148 8.52 3.74 11.34
C ARG A 148 8.22 5.23 11.44
N LEU A 149 8.79 5.98 10.50
CA LEU A 149 8.54 7.39 10.29
C LEU A 149 8.02 7.57 8.86
N TRP A 150 6.97 8.35 8.70
CA TRP A 150 6.50 8.83 7.40
C TRP A 150 7.05 10.24 7.19
N LEU A 151 7.54 10.51 5.98
CA LEU A 151 8.10 11.80 5.60
C LEU A 151 7.20 12.43 4.56
N ASP A 152 6.72 13.63 4.87
CA ASP A 152 6.06 14.53 3.94
C ASP A 152 6.91 15.81 3.90
N VAL A 153 7.55 16.08 2.76
CA VAL A 153 8.53 17.16 2.63
C VAL A 153 8.15 18.06 1.45
N PRO A 154 8.35 19.39 1.56
CA PRO A 154 8.10 20.30 0.45
C PRO A 154 8.85 19.88 -0.82
N GLY A 155 8.17 19.95 -1.96
CA GLY A 155 8.76 19.55 -3.24
C GLY A 155 8.94 18.04 -3.43
N MET A 156 8.36 17.21 -2.56
CA MET A 156 8.27 15.77 -2.82
C MET A 156 7.50 15.49 -4.12
N ARG A 157 7.73 14.31 -4.72
CA ARG A 157 7.18 13.89 -6.01
C ARG A 157 5.70 14.28 -6.17
N PRO A 158 5.34 15.07 -7.20
CA PRO A 158 3.96 15.50 -7.41
C PRO A 158 3.09 14.30 -7.81
N ASN A 159 1.84 14.32 -7.39
CA ASN A 159 0.86 13.27 -7.63
C ASN A 159 -0.50 13.86 -8.02
N VAL A 160 -1.39 13.00 -8.51
CA VAL A 160 -2.78 13.34 -8.78
C VAL A 160 -3.57 13.41 -7.47
N ALA A 161 -4.64 14.22 -7.44
CA ALA A 161 -5.42 14.46 -6.22
C ALA A 161 -6.13 13.18 -5.73
N GLU A 162 -6.50 12.29 -6.65
CA GLU A 162 -7.24 11.05 -6.38
C GLU A 162 -6.46 10.07 -5.49
N ILE A 163 -5.13 10.21 -5.38
CA ILE A 163 -4.29 9.36 -4.49
C ILE A 163 -3.86 10.08 -3.20
N GLN A 164 -4.45 11.24 -2.91
CA GLN A 164 -4.32 12.01 -1.67
C GLN A 164 -5.52 11.72 -0.76
N LEU A 165 -5.56 10.51 -0.21
CA LEU A 165 -6.75 10.01 0.52
C LEU A 165 -6.89 10.54 1.94
N TYR A 166 -5.80 11.06 2.49
CA TYR A 166 -5.70 11.51 3.87
C TYR A 166 -5.08 12.89 3.81
N GLU A 167 -5.91 13.92 3.83
CA GLU A 167 -5.48 15.31 3.94
C GLU A 167 -6.03 15.88 5.24
N ASN A 168 -5.16 16.55 5.99
CA ASN A 168 -5.57 17.34 7.13
C ASN A 168 -6.04 18.73 6.69
N GLU A 169 -6.61 19.50 7.63
CA GLU A 169 -7.01 20.89 7.41
C GLU A 169 -5.86 21.76 6.86
N GLY A 170 -4.61 21.39 7.14
CA GLY A 170 -3.40 22.06 6.65
C GLY A 170 -2.91 21.59 5.27
N GLY A 171 -3.65 20.73 4.56
CA GLY A 171 -3.31 20.22 3.23
C GLY A 171 -2.08 19.31 3.18
N ARG A 172 -1.65 18.76 4.33
CA ARG A 172 -0.55 17.78 4.40
C ARG A 172 -1.11 16.37 4.39
N SER A 173 -0.29 15.40 3.99
CA SER A 173 -0.67 13.99 4.06
C SER A 173 -0.92 13.54 5.51
N GLY A 174 -2.00 12.79 5.72
CA GLY A 174 -2.45 12.28 7.02
C GLY A 174 -3.78 12.88 7.46
N ILE A 175 -4.34 12.37 8.55
CA ILE A 175 -5.57 12.89 9.17
C ILE A 175 -5.24 13.64 10.45
N ASP A 176 -6.02 14.67 10.76
CA ASP A 176 -5.89 15.39 12.03
C ASP A 176 -6.29 14.51 13.23
N PRO A 177 -5.73 14.77 14.42
CA PRO A 177 -6.15 14.08 15.64
C PRO A 177 -7.65 14.23 15.90
N GLN A 178 -8.38 13.12 15.88
CA GLN A 178 -9.82 13.10 16.14
C GLN A 178 -10.10 12.83 17.62
N LYS A 179 -10.65 13.82 18.33
CA LYS A 179 -10.94 13.73 19.76
C LYS A 179 -11.84 12.53 20.06
N GLY A 180 -11.44 11.69 21.02
CA GLY A 180 -12.20 10.52 21.44
C GLY A 180 -12.05 9.27 20.56
N ARG A 181 -11.39 9.36 19.39
CA ARG A 181 -10.99 8.17 18.65
C ARG A 181 -9.64 7.66 19.13
N VAL A 182 -9.58 6.36 19.38
CA VAL A 182 -8.30 5.63 19.46
C VAL A 182 -7.68 5.56 18.07
N ARG A 183 -6.34 5.40 18.01
CA ARG A 183 -5.64 5.24 16.74
C ARG A 183 -6.29 4.13 15.92
N ALA A 184 -6.60 4.41 14.66
CA ALA A 184 -7.08 3.39 13.75
C ALA A 184 -6.07 2.23 13.72
N ALA A 185 -6.56 1.03 14.03
CA ALA A 185 -5.81 -0.19 13.80
C ALA A 185 -6.28 -0.75 12.47
N ALA A 186 -5.36 -0.99 11.55
CA ALA A 186 -5.69 -1.70 10.32
C ALA A 186 -6.11 -3.13 10.67
N HIS A 187 -7.41 -3.34 10.86
CA HIS A 187 -8.01 -4.66 11.00
C HIS A 187 -8.16 -5.27 9.62
N TYR A 188 -7.13 -5.97 9.17
CA TYR A 188 -7.15 -6.69 7.90
C TYR A 188 -8.12 -7.87 8.01
N ARG A 189 -9.13 -7.94 7.12
CA ARG A 189 -10.01 -9.11 7.02
C ARG A 189 -9.17 -10.20 6.35
N LYS A 190 -9.05 -11.37 6.99
CA LYS A 190 -8.33 -12.50 6.39
C LYS A 190 -9.04 -12.87 5.08
N MET A 191 -8.38 -12.64 3.95
CA MET A 191 -8.79 -13.20 2.66
C MET A 191 -8.92 -14.72 2.81
N PRO A 192 -9.99 -15.35 2.26
CA PRO A 192 -10.20 -16.80 2.33
C PRO A 192 -9.00 -17.60 1.80
N ASN A 193 -8.29 -17.03 0.82
CA ASN A 193 -7.09 -17.61 0.23
C ASN A 193 -5.90 -16.70 0.56
N GLY A 194 -5.26 -16.99 1.68
CA GLY A 194 -4.12 -16.22 2.19
C GLY A 194 -2.96 -16.16 1.20
N SER A 195 -2.88 -15.08 0.43
CA SER A 195 -1.63 -14.62 -0.15
C SER A 195 -1.06 -13.53 0.74
N ALA A 196 0.01 -13.88 1.45
CA ALA A 196 0.82 -13.00 2.27
C ALA A 196 2.23 -12.92 1.67
#